data_AF-A0A497BII0-F1
#
_entry.id   AF-A0A497BII0-F1
#
_cell.length_a   1.000
_cell.length_b   1.000
_cell.length_c   1.000
_cell.angle_alpha   90.00
_cell.angle_beta   90.00
_cell.angle_gamma   90.00
#
_symmetry.space_group_name_H-M   'P 1'
#
loop_
_entity.id
_entity.type
_entity.pdbx_description
1 polymer ?
#
loop_
_entity_poly.entity_id
_entity_poly.type
_entity_poly.pdbx_seq_one_letter_code
_entity_poly.pdbx_strand_id
1 'polypeptide(L)'
;MPEQTFQPAAADGKDTWINSRFPANNYGASTTMSLGYSSNPYSRDIHIAFDLTPIKKGSKIEIATMSLYCDSKLAGVANVEIRRILEANAAWTEGGADWNTMDGVNAWAGGAGCEVYGVDIANTTMYSSASVNTAVGAWEDFSLDVGEFQALIDVGNYGIKLFSTERAAGTNAGLDYRTSDHATANTRPKLYVRWIEPSGRLVEYTFDIWDPKRRIKDQQGRIVPPEEVEPDNWMRVLGISMPGAKVFESLVEDWDVVYIMETAMSGRGLRMKGNRNELAEVIISRAAGGKG
;
A
#
# COMPACT_ATOMS: atom_id res chain seq x y z
N MET A 1 10.21 9.51 14.53
CA MET A 1 10.05 8.45 13.52
C MET A 1 8.72 7.77 13.81
N PRO A 2 7.75 7.84 12.91
CA PRO A 2 6.45 7.25 13.15
C PRO A 2 6.45 5.73 13.21
N GLU A 3 5.54 5.22 14.02
CA GLU A 3 5.14 3.82 14.06
C GLU A 3 3.63 3.75 14.28
N GLN A 4 2.98 2.76 13.67
CA GLN A 4 1.55 2.58 13.80
C GLN A 4 1.19 1.09 13.74
N THR A 5 0.18 0.70 14.52
CA THR A 5 -0.49 -0.59 14.37
C THR A 5 -1.85 -0.37 13.72
N PHE A 6 -2.05 -0.96 12.56
CA PHE A 6 -3.33 -1.02 11.85
C PHE A 6 -4.06 -2.29 12.28
N GLN A 7 -5.25 -2.15 12.87
CA GLN A 7 -6.08 -3.27 13.29
C GLN A 7 -7.56 -2.92 13.04
N PRO A 8 -8.03 -3.05 11.78
CA PRO A 8 -9.35 -2.57 11.39
C PRO A 8 -10.48 -3.33 12.10
N ALA A 9 -11.60 -2.65 12.28
CA ALA A 9 -12.86 -3.30 12.63
C ALA A 9 -13.55 -3.83 11.37
N ALA A 10 -14.59 -4.65 11.53
CA ALA A 10 -15.35 -5.23 10.43
C ALA A 10 -15.74 -4.23 9.32
N ALA A 11 -16.13 -3.01 9.66
CA ALA A 11 -16.56 -2.00 8.67
C ALA A 11 -15.42 -1.40 7.84
N ASP A 12 -14.20 -1.41 8.37
CA ASP A 12 -13.00 -0.84 7.74
C ASP A 12 -12.01 -1.92 7.29
N GLY A 13 -12.33 -3.18 7.61
CA GLY A 13 -11.55 -4.36 7.26
C GLY A 13 -11.66 -4.65 5.77
N LYS A 14 -10.66 -5.36 5.27
CA LYS A 14 -10.68 -5.86 3.91
C LYS A 14 -9.89 -7.16 3.86
N ASP A 15 -10.52 -8.23 4.32
CA ASP A 15 -9.94 -9.56 4.32
C ASP A 15 -10.94 -10.66 3.96
N THR A 16 -10.48 -11.61 3.17
CA THR A 16 -11.29 -12.73 2.70
C THR A 16 -10.38 -13.91 2.38
N TRP A 17 -10.99 -15.05 2.10
CA TRP A 17 -10.28 -16.19 1.55
C TRP A 17 -11.03 -16.76 0.36
N ILE A 18 -10.29 -17.40 -0.53
CA ILE A 18 -10.82 -17.99 -1.75
C ILE A 18 -10.56 -19.49 -1.74
N ASN A 19 -11.43 -20.27 -2.37
CA ASN A 19 -11.41 -21.72 -2.28
C ASN A 19 -11.62 -22.35 -3.65
N SER A 20 -10.62 -23.07 -4.17
CA SER A 20 -10.74 -23.71 -5.49
C SER A 20 -11.74 -24.85 -5.53
N ARG A 21 -12.13 -25.42 -4.39
CA ARG A 21 -13.21 -26.43 -4.32
C ARG A 21 -14.59 -25.82 -4.54
N PHE A 22 -14.78 -24.59 -4.09
CA PHE A 22 -16.06 -23.88 -4.18
C PHE A 22 -15.81 -22.53 -4.86
N PRO A 23 -15.53 -22.54 -6.16
CA PRO A 23 -14.87 -21.41 -6.80
C PRO A 23 -15.76 -20.16 -6.97
N ALA A 24 -17.07 -20.31 -6.82
CA ALA A 24 -18.05 -19.22 -6.89
C ALA A 24 -18.55 -18.76 -5.50
N ASN A 25 -17.97 -19.29 -4.41
CA ASN A 25 -18.36 -18.89 -3.06
C ASN A 25 -17.49 -17.70 -2.62
N ASN A 26 -18.14 -16.59 -2.30
CA ASN A 26 -17.50 -15.48 -1.58
C ASN A 26 -17.50 -15.76 -0.07
N TYR A 27 -16.40 -15.39 0.58
CA TYR A 27 -16.21 -15.59 2.02
C TYR A 27 -15.92 -14.29 2.79
N GLY A 28 -16.17 -13.11 2.19
CA GLY A 28 -15.80 -11.82 2.76
C GLY A 28 -16.49 -11.45 4.07
N ALA A 29 -17.63 -12.08 4.40
CA ALA A 29 -18.30 -11.91 5.69
C ALA A 29 -17.99 -13.02 6.71
N SER A 30 -17.04 -13.92 6.40
CA SER A 30 -16.66 -15.00 7.31
C SER A 30 -15.88 -14.43 8.50
N THR A 31 -16.11 -14.97 9.70
CA THR A 31 -15.36 -14.58 10.90
C THR A 31 -13.95 -15.19 10.98
N THR A 32 -13.65 -16.11 10.06
CA THR A 32 -12.35 -16.76 9.91
C THR A 32 -11.98 -16.89 8.43
N MET A 33 -10.69 -16.90 8.16
CA MET A 33 -10.09 -17.04 6.85
C MET A 33 -9.11 -18.22 6.83
N SER A 34 -9.20 -19.04 5.79
CA SER A 34 -8.53 -20.34 5.75
C SER A 34 -7.35 -20.32 4.78
N LEU A 35 -6.20 -20.81 5.24
CA LEU A 35 -4.97 -20.99 4.47
C LEU A 35 -4.59 -22.46 4.42
N GLY A 36 -4.34 -23.00 3.23
CA GLY A 36 -3.73 -24.32 3.08
C GLY A 36 -4.28 -25.12 1.89
N TYR A 37 -4.21 -26.44 1.99
CA TYR A 37 -4.55 -27.37 0.91
C TYR A 37 -5.12 -28.69 1.44
N SER A 38 -5.72 -29.47 0.55
CA SER A 38 -6.34 -30.75 0.89
C SER A 38 -5.97 -31.88 -0.05
N SER A 39 -6.13 -33.08 0.48
CA SER A 39 -5.88 -34.37 -0.17
C SER A 39 -6.72 -34.61 -1.42
N ASN A 40 -7.94 -34.06 -1.47
CA ASN A 40 -8.69 -33.87 -2.72
C ASN A 40 -8.26 -32.49 -3.25
N PRO A 41 -7.49 -32.38 -4.33
CA PRO A 41 -6.63 -31.23 -4.60
C PRO A 41 -7.44 -29.93 -4.75
N TYR A 42 -7.52 -29.19 -3.65
CA TYR A 42 -8.02 -27.84 -3.59
C TYR A 42 -7.15 -27.02 -2.64
N SER A 43 -7.22 -25.72 -2.83
CA SER A 43 -6.40 -24.68 -2.24
C SER A 43 -7.29 -23.66 -1.56
N ARG A 44 -6.79 -23.10 -0.46
CA ARG A 44 -7.40 -22.00 0.27
C ARG A 44 -6.34 -20.93 0.45
N ASP A 45 -6.62 -19.78 -0.12
CA ASP A 45 -5.71 -18.63 -0.14
C ASP A 45 -6.39 -17.45 0.52
N ILE A 46 -5.62 -16.63 1.22
CA ILE A 46 -6.10 -15.45 1.92
C ILE A 46 -5.75 -14.21 1.09
N HIS A 47 -6.71 -13.30 0.94
CA HIS A 47 -6.49 -11.95 0.44
C HIS A 47 -6.80 -10.96 1.55
N ILE A 48 -5.87 -10.05 1.82
CA ILE A 48 -6.00 -9.04 2.88
C ILE A 48 -5.41 -7.72 2.43
N ALA A 49 -6.00 -6.61 2.87
CA ALA A 49 -5.44 -5.28 2.75
C ALA A 49 -5.67 -4.49 4.04
N PHE A 50 -4.78 -3.54 4.28
CA PHE A 50 -4.91 -2.56 5.35
C PHE A 50 -5.03 -1.18 4.71
N ASP A 51 -5.78 -0.27 5.32
CA ASP A 51 -5.75 1.14 4.92
C ASP A 51 -4.43 1.77 5.38
N LEU A 52 -3.52 1.95 4.42
CA LEU A 52 -2.19 2.52 4.64
C LEU A 52 -2.09 3.97 4.16
N THR A 53 -3.23 4.63 3.92
CA THR A 53 -3.27 6.07 3.56
C THR A 53 -2.59 7.01 4.57
N PRO A 54 -2.44 6.69 5.88
CA PRO A 54 -1.63 7.50 6.79
C PRO A 54 -0.13 7.52 6.45
N ILE A 55 0.37 6.51 5.75
CA ILE A 55 1.77 6.44 5.31
C ILE A 55 1.89 7.14 3.96
N LYS A 56 2.48 8.34 3.97
CA LYS A 56 2.66 9.13 2.75
C LYS A 56 3.59 8.42 1.76
N LYS A 57 3.30 8.53 0.47
CA LYS A 57 4.25 8.15 -0.59
C LYS A 57 5.60 8.86 -0.39
N GLY A 58 6.69 8.17 -0.69
CA GLY A 58 8.06 8.64 -0.42
C GLY A 58 8.53 8.44 1.04
N SER A 59 7.69 7.88 1.90
CA SER A 59 8.14 7.35 3.20
C SER A 59 9.09 6.19 2.98
N LYS A 60 10.08 6.03 3.85
CA LYS A 60 10.96 4.86 3.84
C LYS A 60 10.50 3.85 4.89
N ILE A 61 10.05 2.69 4.44
CA ILE A 61 9.65 1.61 5.33
C ILE A 61 10.88 1.00 6.01
N GLU A 62 10.84 0.88 7.34
CA GLU A 62 11.88 0.20 8.12
C GLU A 62 11.42 -1.15 8.66
N ILE A 63 10.15 -1.26 9.06
CA ILE A 63 9.57 -2.48 9.60
C ILE A 63 8.15 -2.59 9.07
N ALA A 64 7.79 -3.79 8.64
CA ALA A 64 6.41 -4.20 8.42
C ALA A 64 6.24 -5.62 8.98
N THR A 65 5.37 -5.77 9.98
CA THR A 65 5.05 -7.07 10.59
C THR A 65 3.55 -7.26 10.59
N MET A 66 3.08 -8.27 9.87
CA MET A 66 1.68 -8.67 9.88
C MET A 66 1.50 -9.80 10.89
N SER A 67 0.54 -9.67 11.80
CA SER A 67 0.23 -10.70 12.78
C SER A 67 -1.18 -11.23 12.58
N LEU A 68 -1.32 -12.55 12.50
CA LEU A 68 -2.60 -13.23 12.38
C LEU A 68 -2.84 -14.14 13.59
N TYR A 69 -4.07 -14.16 14.11
CA TYR A 69 -4.42 -14.98 15.27
C TYR A 69 -5.03 -16.31 14.84
N CYS A 70 -4.42 -17.42 15.21
CA CYS A 70 -4.86 -18.77 14.85
C CYS A 70 -6.10 -19.15 15.65
N ASP A 71 -7.25 -19.24 14.97
CA ASP A 71 -8.54 -19.63 15.55
C ASP A 71 -8.69 -21.15 15.63
N SER A 72 -8.31 -21.84 14.56
CA SER A 72 -8.37 -23.29 14.46
C SER A 72 -7.30 -23.79 13.49
N LYS A 73 -6.98 -25.08 13.58
CA LYS A 73 -6.11 -25.73 12.59
C LYS A 73 -6.46 -27.19 12.41
N LEU A 74 -6.22 -27.69 11.20
CA LEU A 74 -6.26 -29.11 10.91
C LEU A 74 -4.87 -29.74 11.14
N ALA A 75 -3.87 -29.16 10.47
CA ALA A 75 -2.45 -29.44 10.61
C ALA A 75 -1.68 -28.19 10.16
N GLY A 76 -0.42 -28.03 10.58
CA GLY A 76 0.43 -26.94 10.09
C GLY A 76 0.53 -26.94 8.56
N VAL A 77 0.74 -25.77 7.98
CA VAL A 77 0.90 -25.58 6.53
C VAL A 77 2.39 -25.68 6.21
N ALA A 78 2.75 -26.63 5.35
CA ALA A 78 4.14 -26.96 5.06
C ALA A 78 4.88 -25.84 4.34
N ASN A 79 4.21 -24.94 3.63
CA ASN A 79 4.86 -23.80 2.99
C ASN A 79 3.87 -22.67 2.79
N VAL A 80 4.28 -21.47 3.18
CA VAL A 80 3.49 -20.26 3.05
C VAL A 80 4.33 -19.24 2.31
N GLU A 81 3.75 -18.65 1.28
CA GLU A 81 4.26 -17.44 0.63
C GLU A 81 3.28 -16.30 0.80
N ILE A 82 3.83 -15.11 0.98
CA ILE A 82 3.11 -13.85 1.01
C ILE A 82 3.64 -12.99 -0.12
N ARG A 83 2.73 -12.46 -0.92
CA ARG A 83 3.05 -11.63 -2.09
C ARG A 83 2.04 -10.51 -2.23
N ARG A 84 2.47 -9.42 -2.83
CA ARG A 84 1.59 -8.31 -3.16
C ARG A 84 0.72 -8.66 -4.36
N ILE A 85 -0.56 -8.29 -4.30
CA ILE A 85 -1.49 -8.31 -5.44
C ILE A 85 -1.16 -7.11 -6.33
N LEU A 86 -1.03 -7.34 -7.63
CA LEU A 86 -0.62 -6.32 -8.60
C LEU A 86 -1.80 -5.45 -9.06
N GLU A 87 -1.48 -4.33 -9.69
CA GLU A 87 -2.40 -3.27 -10.07
C GLU A 87 -3.53 -3.74 -10.99
N ALA A 88 -3.28 -4.75 -11.83
CA ALA A 88 -4.30 -5.34 -12.71
C ALA A 88 -5.52 -5.87 -11.93
N ASN A 89 -5.36 -6.17 -10.65
CA ASN A 89 -6.41 -6.63 -9.75
C ASN A 89 -6.74 -5.62 -8.64
N ALA A 90 -6.33 -4.34 -8.73
CA ALA A 90 -6.53 -3.34 -7.68
C ALA A 90 -8.01 -3.10 -7.32
N ALA A 91 -8.93 -3.43 -8.22
CA ALA A 91 -10.37 -3.31 -8.04
C ALA A 91 -11.00 -4.43 -7.19
N TRP A 92 -10.22 -5.42 -6.72
CA TRP A 92 -10.76 -6.52 -5.92
C TRP A 92 -11.52 -6.00 -4.68
N THR A 93 -12.60 -6.68 -4.30
CA THR A 93 -13.43 -6.30 -3.14
C THR A 93 -13.58 -7.48 -2.19
N GLU A 94 -13.71 -7.22 -0.89
CA GLU A 94 -13.89 -8.27 0.12
C GLU A 94 -15.17 -9.09 -0.11
N GLY A 95 -16.30 -8.40 -0.31
CA GLY A 95 -17.60 -9.03 -0.56
C GLY A 95 -17.82 -9.56 -1.97
N GLY A 96 -16.85 -9.41 -2.87
CA GLY A 96 -16.93 -9.87 -4.25
C GLY A 96 -15.86 -10.88 -4.65
N ALA A 97 -14.69 -10.87 -4.01
CA ALA A 97 -13.60 -11.77 -4.35
C ALA A 97 -13.98 -13.24 -4.04
N ASP A 98 -13.88 -14.08 -5.05
CA ASP A 98 -13.94 -15.54 -4.94
C ASP A 98 -12.81 -16.16 -5.79
N TRP A 99 -12.85 -17.46 -6.03
CA TRP A 99 -11.80 -18.09 -6.85
C TRP A 99 -11.86 -17.61 -8.31
N ASN A 100 -13.04 -17.33 -8.84
CA ASN A 100 -13.23 -16.98 -10.25
C ASN A 100 -13.09 -15.49 -10.53
N THR A 101 -13.51 -14.64 -9.59
CA THR A 101 -13.71 -13.20 -9.77
C THR A 101 -13.06 -12.39 -8.65
N MET A 102 -12.58 -11.20 -8.99
CA MET A 102 -11.96 -10.29 -8.02
C MET A 102 -12.98 -9.44 -7.25
N ASP A 103 -14.16 -9.22 -7.83
CA ASP A 103 -15.18 -8.29 -7.32
C ASP A 103 -16.62 -8.82 -7.47
N GLY A 104 -16.79 -10.10 -7.80
CA GLY A 104 -18.08 -10.76 -8.02
C GLY A 104 -18.59 -10.64 -9.47
N VAL A 105 -17.89 -9.92 -10.34
CA VAL A 105 -18.30 -9.70 -11.74
C VAL A 105 -17.13 -9.96 -12.69
N ASN A 106 -15.99 -9.35 -12.44
CA ASN A 106 -14.81 -9.40 -13.28
C ASN A 106 -13.89 -10.54 -12.84
N ALA A 107 -13.38 -11.30 -13.81
CA ALA A 107 -12.37 -12.31 -13.56
C ALA A 107 -11.06 -11.66 -13.06
N TRP A 108 -10.30 -12.42 -12.28
CA TRP A 108 -8.90 -12.08 -11.99
C TRP A 108 -8.09 -11.94 -13.29
N ALA A 109 -7.18 -10.97 -13.35
CA ALA A 109 -6.46 -10.61 -14.56
C ALA A 109 -5.65 -11.76 -15.19
N GLY A 110 -4.97 -12.56 -14.37
CA GLY A 110 -4.24 -13.75 -14.78
C GLY A 110 -5.10 -15.03 -14.83
N GLY A 111 -6.36 -14.95 -14.41
CA GLY A 111 -7.28 -16.08 -14.33
C GLY A 111 -7.55 -16.54 -12.90
N ALA A 112 -8.36 -17.59 -12.79
CA ALA A 112 -8.93 -18.02 -11.52
C ALA A 112 -7.85 -18.27 -10.44
N GLY A 113 -8.11 -17.77 -9.24
CA GLY A 113 -7.26 -17.95 -8.06
C GLY A 113 -6.25 -16.82 -7.82
N CYS A 114 -6.11 -15.82 -8.70
CA CYS A 114 -5.10 -14.76 -8.55
C CYS A 114 -3.68 -15.37 -8.40
N GLU A 115 -3.30 -16.25 -9.32
CA GLU A 115 -2.10 -17.11 -9.19
C GLU A 115 -0.95 -16.74 -10.14
N VAL A 116 -1.19 -15.93 -11.18
CA VAL A 116 -0.19 -15.69 -12.21
C VAL A 116 0.85 -14.67 -11.75
N TYR A 117 2.09 -15.12 -11.57
CA TYR A 117 3.23 -14.26 -11.27
C TYR A 117 3.44 -13.19 -12.34
N GLY A 118 3.65 -11.94 -11.92
CA GLY A 118 3.85 -10.79 -12.79
C GLY A 118 2.57 -10.21 -13.41
N VAL A 119 1.42 -10.87 -13.23
CA VAL A 119 0.10 -10.39 -13.67
C VAL A 119 -0.81 -10.16 -12.48
N ASP A 120 -1.01 -11.21 -11.68
CA ASP A 120 -1.86 -11.19 -10.49
C ASP A 120 -1.10 -10.80 -9.23
N ILE A 121 0.08 -11.39 -9.05
CA ILE A 121 0.92 -11.25 -7.86
C ILE A 121 2.37 -10.95 -8.25
N ALA A 122 3.11 -10.28 -7.37
CA ALA A 122 4.50 -9.91 -7.61
C ALA A 122 5.40 -11.14 -7.85
N ASN A 123 6.37 -11.00 -8.77
CA ASN A 123 7.42 -12.02 -9.02
C ASN A 123 8.35 -12.20 -7.81
N THR A 124 8.52 -11.14 -7.04
CA THR A 124 9.28 -11.07 -5.81
C THR A 124 8.43 -11.49 -4.62
N THR A 125 9.07 -12.16 -3.66
CA THR A 125 8.43 -12.70 -2.47
C THR A 125 8.49 -11.69 -1.34
N MET A 126 7.37 -11.42 -0.67
CA MET A 126 7.34 -10.54 0.49
C MET A 126 7.63 -11.30 1.79
N TYR A 127 7.21 -12.56 1.87
CA TYR A 127 7.61 -13.48 2.94
C TYR A 127 7.50 -14.92 2.45
N SER A 128 8.37 -15.79 2.94
CA SER A 128 8.26 -17.24 2.75
C SER A 128 8.69 -18.01 3.99
N SER A 129 7.96 -19.06 4.32
CA SER A 129 8.38 -20.07 5.30
C SER A 129 8.15 -21.48 4.75
N ALA A 130 9.07 -22.38 5.10
CA ALA A 130 9.00 -23.81 4.79
C ALA A 130 8.23 -24.63 5.84
N SER A 131 7.60 -23.96 6.82
CA SER A 131 6.58 -24.55 7.68
C SER A 131 5.96 -23.46 8.55
N VAL A 132 4.64 -23.40 8.60
CA VAL A 132 3.89 -22.57 9.55
C VAL A 132 2.98 -23.50 10.36
N ASN A 133 3.14 -23.52 11.68
CA ASN A 133 2.40 -24.41 12.56
C ASN A 133 1.97 -23.72 13.85
N THR A 134 1.37 -22.54 13.71
CA THR A 134 0.87 -21.72 14.82
C THR A 134 -0.01 -22.54 15.76
N ALA A 135 0.17 -22.39 17.07
CA ALA A 135 -0.73 -22.99 18.05
C ALA A 135 -2.12 -22.33 17.99
N VAL A 136 -3.18 -23.11 18.22
CA VAL A 136 -4.52 -22.56 18.35
C VAL A 136 -4.55 -21.60 19.55
N GLY A 137 -5.10 -20.42 19.36
CA GLY A 137 -5.12 -19.36 20.37
C GLY A 137 -3.81 -18.56 20.47
N ALA A 138 -2.90 -18.70 19.50
CA ALA A 138 -1.65 -17.95 19.42
C ALA A 138 -1.57 -17.06 18.17
N TRP A 139 -0.67 -16.09 18.23
CA TRP A 139 -0.31 -15.23 17.09
C TRP A 139 0.77 -15.88 16.23
N GLU A 140 0.66 -15.70 14.92
CA GLU A 140 1.73 -15.89 13.95
C GLU A 140 2.19 -14.52 13.45
N ASP A 141 3.49 -14.24 13.54
CA ASP A 141 4.07 -12.96 13.11
C ASP A 141 4.86 -13.16 11.80
N PHE A 142 4.38 -12.53 10.74
CA PHE A 142 5.03 -12.48 9.43
C PHE A 142 5.84 -11.18 9.32
N SER A 143 7.16 -11.30 9.42
CA SER A 143 8.08 -10.16 9.17
C SER A 143 8.23 -9.97 7.66
N LEU A 144 7.56 -8.96 7.11
CA LEU A 144 7.47 -8.73 5.67
C LEU A 144 8.74 -8.05 5.15
N ASP A 145 9.17 -8.42 3.95
CA ASP A 145 10.26 -7.76 3.25
C ASP A 145 9.94 -6.28 3.01
N VAL A 146 10.82 -5.41 3.48
CA VAL A 146 10.62 -3.95 3.46
C VAL A 146 10.71 -3.37 2.05
N GLY A 147 11.41 -4.02 1.12
CA GLY A 147 11.50 -3.58 -0.28
C GLY A 147 10.19 -3.86 -1.03
N GLU A 148 9.62 -5.04 -0.85
CA GLU A 148 8.31 -5.38 -1.39
C GLU A 148 7.17 -4.58 -0.74
N PHE A 149 7.27 -4.36 0.57
CA PHE A 149 6.31 -3.53 1.28
C PHE A 149 6.45 -2.04 0.87
N GLN A 150 7.66 -1.57 0.55
CA GLN A 150 7.84 -0.23 -0.04
C GLN A 150 7.12 -0.12 -1.40
N ALA A 151 7.29 -1.10 -2.29
CA ALA A 151 6.62 -1.12 -3.60
C ALA A 151 5.08 -1.14 -3.47
N LEU A 152 4.55 -1.72 -2.38
CA LEU A 152 3.13 -1.67 -2.03
C LEU A 152 2.65 -0.24 -1.75
N ILE A 153 3.42 0.51 -0.94
CA ILE A 153 3.12 1.89 -0.58
C ILE A 153 3.21 2.83 -1.79
N ASP A 154 4.25 2.67 -2.61
CA ASP A 154 4.51 3.55 -3.75
C ASP A 154 3.41 3.47 -4.82
N VAL A 155 2.89 2.25 -5.07
CA VAL A 155 1.77 2.04 -6.00
C VAL A 155 0.44 2.51 -5.39
N GLY A 156 0.23 2.34 -4.09
CA GLY A 156 -1.05 2.63 -3.43
C GLY A 156 -2.09 1.52 -3.58
N ASN A 157 -1.69 0.33 -4.06
CA ASN A 157 -2.51 -0.88 -4.03
C ASN A 157 -2.02 -1.78 -2.89
N TYR A 158 -2.82 -1.86 -1.83
CA TYR A 158 -2.45 -2.51 -0.58
C TYR A 158 -2.86 -3.98 -0.49
N GLY A 159 -3.28 -4.59 -1.60
CA GLY A 159 -3.65 -6.00 -1.63
C GLY A 159 -2.46 -6.93 -1.38
N ILE A 160 -2.64 -7.87 -0.46
CA ILE A 160 -1.66 -8.90 -0.10
C ILE A 160 -2.35 -10.25 -0.21
N LYS A 161 -1.68 -11.20 -0.85
CA LYS A 161 -2.09 -12.60 -0.95
C LYS A 161 -1.18 -13.48 -0.09
N LEU A 162 -1.78 -14.35 0.71
CA LEU A 162 -1.10 -15.44 1.41
C LEU A 162 -1.60 -16.76 0.82
N PHE A 163 -0.68 -17.64 0.46
CA PHE A 163 -1.01 -18.91 -0.15
C PHE A 163 0.05 -19.95 0.16
N SER A 164 -0.32 -21.21 -0.01
CA SER A 164 0.64 -22.31 0.04
C SER A 164 1.14 -22.62 -1.35
N THR A 165 2.47 -22.68 -1.53
CA THR A 165 3.06 -23.11 -2.79
C THR A 165 2.98 -24.63 -3.01
N GLU A 166 2.58 -25.39 -1.99
CA GLU A 166 2.30 -26.82 -2.09
C GLU A 166 0.81 -26.98 -2.28
N ARG A 167 0.45 -27.73 -3.32
CA ARG A 167 -0.95 -28.07 -3.63
C ARG A 167 -1.12 -29.59 -3.68
N ALA A 168 -0.32 -30.31 -2.91
CA ALA A 168 -0.11 -31.75 -3.07
C ALA A 168 -1.36 -32.56 -2.70
N ALA A 169 -1.84 -33.35 -3.66
CA ALA A 169 -2.88 -34.35 -3.43
C ALA A 169 -2.41 -35.40 -2.40
N GLY A 170 -3.35 -35.91 -1.60
CA GLY A 170 -3.08 -36.91 -0.55
C GLY A 170 -2.77 -36.38 0.86
N THR A 171 -2.46 -35.09 1.05
CA THR A 171 -2.18 -34.51 2.38
C THR A 171 -3.16 -33.37 2.70
N ASN A 172 -3.56 -33.23 3.97
CA ASN A 172 -4.38 -32.10 4.40
C ASN A 172 -3.57 -31.18 5.33
N ALA A 173 -3.54 -29.90 5.01
CA ALA A 173 -2.93 -28.86 5.83
C ALA A 173 -3.85 -27.64 5.86
N GLY A 174 -3.97 -26.99 7.01
CA GLY A 174 -4.94 -25.92 7.16
C GLY A 174 -4.78 -25.15 8.46
N LEU A 175 -4.63 -23.84 8.32
CA LEU A 175 -4.68 -22.86 9.39
C LEU A 175 -5.84 -21.92 9.12
N ASP A 176 -6.70 -21.75 10.13
CA ASP A 176 -7.77 -20.76 10.08
C ASP A 176 -7.40 -19.61 10.99
N TYR A 177 -7.27 -18.43 10.41
CA TYR A 177 -7.00 -17.18 11.11
C TYR A 177 -8.29 -16.39 11.29
N ARG A 178 -8.37 -15.57 12.32
CA ARG A 178 -9.50 -14.64 12.53
C ARG A 178 -9.47 -13.51 11.52
N THR A 179 -10.64 -13.06 11.07
CA THR A 179 -10.85 -11.92 10.16
C THR A 179 -11.14 -10.63 10.91
N SER A 180 -11.23 -9.49 10.21
CA SER A 180 -11.76 -8.24 10.76
C SER A 180 -13.20 -8.35 11.29
N ASP A 181 -13.99 -9.28 10.74
CA ASP A 181 -15.37 -9.57 11.16
C ASP A 181 -15.47 -10.36 12.46
N HIS A 182 -14.36 -10.93 12.94
CA HIS A 182 -14.38 -11.68 14.18
C HIS A 182 -14.84 -10.81 15.36
N ALA A 183 -15.73 -11.33 16.21
CA ALA A 183 -16.37 -10.56 17.29
C ALA A 183 -15.35 -10.03 18.33
N THR A 184 -14.28 -10.78 18.58
CA THR A 184 -13.22 -10.40 19.53
C THR A 184 -12.20 -9.48 18.85
N ALA A 185 -12.34 -8.16 19.08
CA ALA A 185 -11.49 -7.13 18.47
C ALA A 185 -9.98 -7.35 18.67
N ASN A 186 -9.56 -7.72 19.89
CA ASN A 186 -8.14 -7.88 20.23
C ASN A 186 -7.44 -9.03 19.51
N THR A 187 -8.16 -9.86 18.76
CA THR A 187 -7.61 -11.01 18.01
C THR A 187 -7.84 -10.89 16.50
N ARG A 188 -8.25 -9.72 16.02
CA ARG A 188 -8.37 -9.43 14.58
C ARG A 188 -6.99 -9.24 13.95
N PRO A 189 -6.83 -9.42 12.62
CA PRO A 189 -5.59 -9.17 11.92
C PRO A 189 -5.01 -7.80 12.25
N LYS A 190 -3.69 -7.73 12.44
CA LYS A 190 -3.00 -6.48 12.67
C LYS A 190 -1.73 -6.36 11.84
N LEU A 191 -1.37 -5.14 11.51
CA LEU A 191 -0.14 -4.80 10.82
C LEU A 191 0.58 -3.71 11.60
N TYR A 192 1.76 -4.01 12.11
CA TYR A 192 2.67 -3.02 12.67
C TYR A 192 3.61 -2.52 11.59
N VAL A 193 3.65 -1.21 11.38
CA VAL A 193 4.57 -0.57 10.44
C VAL A 193 5.35 0.52 11.16
N ARG A 194 6.66 0.55 10.90
CA ARG A 194 7.55 1.64 11.32
C ARG A 194 8.21 2.21 10.08
N TRP A 195 8.15 3.53 9.91
CA TRP A 195 8.69 4.20 8.74
C TRP A 195 9.35 5.50 9.11
N ILE A 196 10.31 5.91 8.29
CA ILE A 196 10.79 7.29 8.31
C ILE A 196 9.79 8.04 7.42
N GLU A 197 9.13 9.06 7.97
CA GLU A 197 8.46 10.06 7.14
C GLU A 197 9.41 10.49 6.03
N PRO A 198 8.92 10.90 4.85
CA PRO A 198 9.77 11.43 3.81
C PRO A 198 10.73 12.44 4.43
N SER A 199 12.01 12.06 4.57
CA SER A 199 12.95 12.88 5.32
C SER A 199 13.15 14.13 4.48
N GLY A 200 12.76 15.28 5.01
CA GLY A 200 12.86 16.55 4.29
C GLY A 200 14.30 16.80 3.82
N ARG A 201 14.56 16.52 2.54
CA ARG A 201 15.51 17.17 1.62
C ARG A 201 15.69 16.31 0.36
N LEU A 202 14.67 16.29 -0.49
CA LEU A 202 14.92 16.49 -1.91
C LEU A 202 13.85 17.47 -2.39
N VAL A 203 14.07 18.77 -2.12
CA VAL A 203 13.56 19.78 -3.03
C VAL A 203 14.36 19.54 -4.30
N GLU A 204 13.84 18.71 -5.18
CA GLU A 204 14.52 18.37 -6.43
C GLU A 204 14.59 19.61 -7.30
N TYR A 205 13.57 20.46 -7.20
CA TYR A 205 13.37 21.61 -8.05
C TYR A 205 13.18 22.89 -7.26
N THR A 206 13.81 23.97 -7.70
CA THR A 206 13.55 25.32 -7.24
C THR A 206 12.96 26.15 -8.38
N PHE A 207 11.91 26.90 -8.07
CA PHE A 207 11.26 27.80 -9.00
C PHE A 207 11.18 29.19 -8.39
N ASP A 208 11.89 30.16 -8.96
CA ASP A 208 11.82 31.55 -8.53
C ASP A 208 10.71 32.27 -9.29
N ILE A 209 9.71 32.76 -8.56
CA ILE A 209 8.58 33.49 -9.16
C ILE A 209 9.01 34.79 -9.84
N TRP A 210 10.16 35.34 -9.45
CA TRP A 210 10.70 36.57 -10.03
C TRP A 210 11.66 36.31 -11.19
N ASP A 211 12.00 35.05 -11.49
CA ASP A 211 12.80 34.75 -12.68
C ASP A 211 11.97 35.06 -13.94
N PRO A 212 12.33 36.08 -14.73
CA PRO A 212 11.57 36.45 -15.93
C PRO A 212 11.56 35.33 -16.97
N LYS A 213 12.52 34.39 -16.89
CA LYS A 213 12.61 33.23 -17.77
C LYS A 213 11.89 31.99 -17.21
N ARG A 214 11.32 32.07 -16.00
CA ARG A 214 10.56 31.00 -15.34
C ARG A 214 11.29 29.65 -15.35
N ARG A 215 12.60 29.67 -15.09
CA ARG A 215 13.42 28.45 -15.15
C ARG A 215 13.25 27.65 -13.86
N ILE A 216 13.16 26.34 -14.02
CA ILE A 216 13.27 25.39 -12.93
C ILE A 216 14.74 25.02 -12.78
N LYS A 217 15.22 24.94 -11.54
CA LYS A 217 16.60 24.53 -11.26
C LYS A 217 16.66 23.32 -10.34
N ASP A 218 17.64 22.45 -10.56
CA ASP A 218 17.92 21.32 -9.69
C ASP A 218 18.57 21.76 -8.36
N GLN A 219 18.89 20.79 -7.52
CA GLN A 219 19.59 21.00 -6.25
C GLN A 219 20.98 21.61 -6.38
N GLN A 220 21.63 21.42 -7.52
CA GLN A 220 22.94 21.97 -7.84
C GLN A 220 22.83 23.33 -8.54
N GLY A 221 21.61 23.86 -8.70
CA GLY A 221 21.32 25.14 -9.34
C GLY A 221 21.39 25.12 -10.87
N ARG A 222 21.48 23.93 -11.49
CA ARG A 222 21.46 23.76 -12.94
C ARG A 222 20.05 23.92 -13.44
N ILE A 223 19.89 24.49 -14.63
CA ILE A 223 18.57 24.63 -15.25
C ILE A 223 18.10 23.25 -15.70
N VAL A 224 16.93 22.85 -15.22
CA VAL A 224 16.29 21.60 -15.63
C VAL A 224 15.36 21.91 -16.80
N PRO A 225 15.56 21.27 -17.97
CA PRO A 225 14.63 21.34 -19.08
C PRO A 225 13.22 20.90 -18.64
N PRO A 226 12.15 21.54 -19.13
CA PRO A 226 10.78 21.21 -18.71
C PRO A 226 10.40 19.73 -18.86
N GLU A 227 10.97 19.04 -19.84
CA GLU A 227 10.80 17.61 -20.11
C GLU A 227 11.49 16.67 -19.11
N GLU A 228 12.47 17.16 -18.35
CA GLU A 228 13.23 16.41 -17.33
C GLU A 228 12.66 16.62 -15.92
N VAL A 229 11.54 17.34 -15.81
CA VAL A 229 10.86 17.55 -14.53
C VAL A 229 9.95 16.37 -14.22
N GLU A 230 10.36 15.58 -13.25
CA GLU A 230 9.67 14.36 -12.86
C GLU A 230 8.55 14.64 -11.84
N PRO A 231 7.42 13.90 -11.90
CA PRO A 231 6.41 13.92 -10.86
C PRO A 231 6.94 13.24 -9.58
N ASP A 232 6.11 13.23 -8.54
CA ASP A 232 6.39 12.67 -7.21
C ASP A 232 7.55 13.32 -6.45
N ASN A 233 7.95 14.51 -6.88
CA ASN A 233 9.04 15.30 -6.31
C ASN A 233 8.54 16.60 -5.68
N TRP A 234 9.31 17.13 -4.73
CA TRP A 234 9.03 18.41 -4.08
C TRP A 234 9.69 19.56 -4.83
N MET A 235 8.93 20.63 -5.05
CA MET A 235 9.42 21.88 -5.59
C MET A 235 9.35 23.00 -4.56
N ARG A 236 10.42 23.78 -4.42
CA ARG A 236 10.43 24.99 -3.60
C ARG A 236 10.18 26.22 -4.46
N VAL A 237 9.28 27.07 -4.00
CA VAL A 237 8.94 28.32 -4.67
C VAL A 237 9.71 29.47 -4.01
N LEU A 238 10.74 29.97 -4.69
CA LEU A 238 11.57 31.08 -4.23
C LEU A 238 10.95 32.43 -4.62
N GLY A 239 11.40 33.49 -3.95
CA GLY A 239 10.94 34.87 -4.19
C GLY A 239 9.77 35.30 -3.30
N ILE A 240 9.27 34.41 -2.45
CA ILE A 240 8.25 34.70 -1.44
C ILE A 240 8.98 34.90 -0.11
N SER A 241 9.44 36.12 0.19
CA SER A 241 10.13 36.38 1.46
C SER A 241 9.13 36.57 2.60
N MET A 242 9.27 35.82 3.68
CA MET A 242 8.57 36.10 4.94
C MET A 242 9.35 37.09 5.82
N PRO A 243 8.64 37.95 6.57
CA PRO A 243 9.16 38.55 7.78
C PRO A 243 9.09 37.52 8.92
N GLY A 244 10.16 36.73 9.10
CA GLY A 244 10.33 35.87 10.28
C GLY A 244 10.75 34.45 9.93
N ALA A 245 11.83 33.98 10.57
CA ALA A 245 12.27 32.60 10.48
C ALA A 245 11.32 31.69 11.28
N LYS A 246 10.31 31.12 10.63
CA LYS A 246 9.59 29.95 11.16
C LYS A 246 10.25 28.68 10.66
N VAL A 247 10.53 27.76 11.57
CA VAL A 247 10.96 26.40 11.25
C VAL A 247 9.70 25.54 11.26
N PHE A 248 9.41 24.87 10.16
CA PHE A 248 8.28 23.93 10.05
C PHE A 248 8.75 22.51 10.35
N GLU A 249 7.89 21.71 10.97
CA GLU A 249 8.20 20.32 11.32
C GLU A 249 8.06 19.37 10.12
N SER A 250 7.36 19.78 9.05
CA SER A 250 7.22 19.00 7.80
C SER A 250 7.07 19.86 6.53
N LEU A 251 7.32 19.25 5.35
CA LEU A 251 7.10 19.91 4.04
C LEU A 251 5.62 20.12 3.71
N VAL A 252 4.72 19.32 4.28
CA VAL A 252 3.28 19.49 4.09
C VAL A 252 2.77 20.76 4.79
N GLU A 253 3.44 21.16 5.87
CA GLU A 253 3.15 22.39 6.61
C GLU A 253 3.95 23.59 6.10
N ASP A 254 4.94 23.35 5.24
CA ASP A 254 5.79 24.40 4.67
C ASP A 254 5.14 24.96 3.39
N TRP A 255 4.48 26.10 3.56
CA TRP A 255 3.93 26.93 2.49
C TRP A 255 4.91 27.38 1.39
N ASP A 256 6.23 27.24 1.54
CA ASP A 256 7.18 27.58 0.48
C ASP A 256 7.47 26.39 -0.46
N VAL A 257 6.86 25.22 -0.22
CA VAL A 257 7.03 24.03 -1.04
C VAL A 257 5.71 23.47 -1.56
N VAL A 258 5.77 22.78 -2.69
CA VAL A 258 4.62 22.15 -3.34
C VAL A 258 5.03 20.76 -3.79
N TYR A 259 4.22 19.75 -3.47
CA TYR A 259 4.39 18.41 -4.01
C TYR A 259 3.86 18.30 -5.44
N ILE A 260 4.68 17.84 -6.38
CA ILE A 260 4.33 17.67 -7.80
C ILE A 260 3.67 16.29 -7.97
N MET A 261 2.35 16.23 -8.17
CA MET A 261 1.64 14.94 -8.34
C MET A 261 1.65 14.46 -9.79
N GLU A 262 1.59 15.38 -10.76
CA GLU A 262 1.60 15.03 -12.19
C GLU A 262 2.36 16.11 -12.96
N THR A 263 3.13 15.68 -13.97
CA THR A 263 3.74 16.57 -14.97
C THR A 263 3.21 16.21 -16.36
N ALA A 264 2.93 17.21 -17.19
CA ALA A 264 2.45 17.02 -18.54
C ALA A 264 3.01 18.11 -19.46
N MET A 265 3.63 17.71 -20.57
CA MET A 265 4.06 18.63 -21.60
C MET A 265 2.87 19.08 -22.45
N SER A 266 2.74 20.39 -22.65
CA SER A 266 1.77 20.99 -23.56
C SER A 266 2.49 21.81 -24.63
N GLY A 267 1.82 22.13 -25.74
CA GLY A 267 2.37 23.03 -26.76
C GLY A 267 2.70 24.45 -26.26
N ARG A 268 2.40 24.76 -24.99
CA ARG A 268 2.73 26.01 -24.30
C ARG A 268 3.76 25.84 -23.16
N GLY A 269 4.35 24.65 -23.01
CA GLY A 269 5.33 24.30 -21.96
C GLY A 269 4.81 23.26 -20.96
N LEU A 270 5.59 23.05 -19.89
CA LEU A 270 5.29 22.11 -18.80
C LEU A 270 4.06 22.57 -17.99
N ARG A 271 3.13 21.64 -17.79
CA ARG A 271 2.03 21.77 -16.82
C ARG A 271 2.34 20.86 -15.65
N MET A 272 2.23 21.41 -14.44
CA MET A 272 2.44 20.68 -13.20
C MET A 272 1.14 20.72 -12.40
N LYS A 273 0.72 19.58 -11.89
CA LYS A 273 -0.40 19.48 -10.96
C LYS A 273 0.18 19.29 -9.57
N GLY A 274 0.18 20.36 -8.78
CA GLY A 274 0.52 20.29 -7.37
C GLY A 274 -0.64 19.79 -6.53
N ASN A 275 -0.38 19.31 -5.31
CA ASN A 275 -1.44 19.06 -4.33
C ASN A 275 -2.29 20.33 -4.17
N ARG A 276 -3.59 20.24 -4.52
CA ARG A 276 -4.49 21.40 -4.65
C ARG A 276 -4.66 22.15 -3.34
N ASN A 277 -4.64 21.45 -2.21
CA ASN A 277 -4.82 22.07 -0.89
C ASN A 277 -3.61 22.94 -0.53
N GLU A 278 -2.40 22.46 -0.78
CA GLU A 278 -1.15 23.18 -0.50
C GLU A 278 -0.98 24.37 -1.45
N LEU A 279 -1.11 24.17 -2.77
CA LEU A 279 -0.92 25.25 -3.74
C LEU A 279 -1.98 26.35 -3.62
N ALA A 280 -3.24 25.98 -3.37
CA ALA A 280 -4.31 26.95 -3.19
C ALA A 280 -4.15 27.74 -1.89
N GLU A 281 -3.72 27.12 -0.79
CA GLU A 281 -3.43 27.85 0.47
C GLU A 281 -2.27 28.83 0.33
N VAL A 282 -1.22 28.48 -0.42
CA VAL A 282 -0.12 29.39 -0.75
C VAL A 282 -0.59 30.59 -1.58
N ILE A 283 -1.54 30.39 -2.50
CA ILE A 283 -2.15 31.45 -3.30
C ILE A 283 -3.18 32.28 -2.50
N ILE A 284 -4.00 31.62 -1.66
CA ILE A 284 -5.07 32.24 -0.86
C ILE A 284 -4.50 33.05 0.30
N SER A 285 -3.45 32.58 0.98
CA SER A 285 -2.75 33.34 2.03
C SER A 285 -2.17 34.66 1.50
N ARG A 286 -1.73 34.70 0.24
CA ARG A 286 -1.36 35.93 -0.49
C ARG A 286 -2.55 36.83 -0.80
N ALA A 287 -3.67 36.28 -1.24
CA ALA A 287 -4.88 37.05 -1.51
C ALA A 287 -5.47 37.66 -0.21
N ALA A 288 -5.31 36.97 0.93
CA ALA A 288 -5.78 37.42 2.24
C ALA A 288 -4.82 38.40 2.93
N GLY A 289 -3.50 38.30 2.68
CA GLY A 289 -2.48 39.21 3.21
C GLY A 289 -2.29 40.52 2.42
N GLY A 290 -2.88 40.63 1.23
CA GLY A 290 -2.92 41.85 0.43
C GLY A 290 -4.10 42.74 0.80
N LYS A 291 -4.02 43.46 1.93
CA LYS A 291 -4.85 44.64 2.17
C LYS A 291 -3.99 45.90 2.23
N GLY A 292 -4.19 46.77 1.24
CA GLY A 292 -3.93 48.22 1.27
C GLY A 292 -2.48 48.64 1.09
#